data_AF-A0A2G2FZ68-F1
#
_entry.id   AF-A0A2G2FZ68-F1
#
_cell.length_a   1.000
_cell.length_b   1.000
_cell.length_c   1.000
_cell.angle_alpha   90.00
_cell.angle_beta   90.00
_cell.angle_gamma   90.00
#
_symmetry.space_group_name_H-M   'P 1'
#
loop_
_entity.id
_entity.type
_entity.pdbx_description
1 polymer ?
#
loop_
_entity_poly.entity_id
_entity_poly.type
_entity_poly.pdbx_seq_one_letter_code
_entity_poly.pdbx_strand_id
1 'polypeptide(L)'
;MLPNFKSNKVIGLIDKYTGKIKVVDKINIILTPSYYWMKRAFLEVKFSSSALKYAPSIFEGFLPEGDYAYYVVKSKKEFIFFAYNPDEIISSLKKKGVLASQIAGIYFAQNEMGDIQAPIQCNKDDVIVLHNETILQVKKYLVDESTMKRSLEDIKQLSKHKITLHKSSITHSVKELTPIIASLAALIILYTVQLFFTYGQLNIIEAKPSVFKEYKLPSTFIQNTSIEKKLRKSFKAQKSFRKLIFSILKLPLSQRQRISSLSYEKEEFTIAFEADNYARLRDVELQLRKDLGKLVKIDINKNIMKVKIR
;
A
#
# COMPACT_ATOMS: atom_id res chain seq x y z
N MET A 1 -5.71 -21.74 44.93
CA MET A 1 -5.37 -20.60 44.06
C MET A 1 -3.86 -20.43 44.07
N LEU A 2 -3.20 -20.67 42.93
CA LEU A 2 -1.74 -20.60 42.80
C LEU A 2 -1.27 -19.13 42.81
N PRO A 3 -0.31 -18.73 43.67
CA PRO A 3 0.41 -17.49 43.45
C PRO A 3 1.45 -17.73 42.35
N ASN A 4 1.21 -17.10 41.21
CA ASN A 4 2.07 -17.15 40.03
C ASN A 4 3.26 -16.21 40.25
N PHE A 5 4.42 -16.74 40.64
CA PHE A 5 5.63 -15.96 40.87
C PHE A 5 6.25 -15.51 39.53
N LYS A 6 6.17 -14.20 39.26
CA LYS A 6 6.73 -13.57 38.06
C LYS A 6 8.26 -13.49 38.16
N SER A 7 8.93 -14.27 37.30
CA SER A 7 10.21 -14.02 36.64
C SER A 7 11.19 -13.06 37.34
N ASN A 8 12.21 -13.64 37.99
CA ASN A 8 13.45 -12.97 38.38
C ASN A 8 14.10 -12.34 37.13
N LYS A 9 13.91 -11.03 36.95
CA LYS A 9 14.65 -10.24 35.95
C LYS A 9 15.72 -9.47 36.70
N VAL A 10 16.97 -9.60 36.24
CA VAL A 10 18.11 -8.88 36.83
C VAL A 10 17.84 -7.37 36.76
N ILE A 11 17.99 -6.70 37.89
CA ILE A 11 17.83 -5.25 38.04
C ILE A 11 19.21 -4.62 37.86
N GLY A 12 19.37 -3.83 36.79
CA GLY A 12 20.59 -3.06 36.54
C GLY A 12 20.37 -1.60 36.88
N LEU A 13 21.21 -1.04 37.74
CA LEU A 13 21.30 0.41 37.90
C LEU A 13 22.23 0.96 36.81
N ILE A 14 21.76 1.97 36.08
CA ILE A 14 22.53 2.57 34.99
C ILE A 14 22.75 4.04 35.28
N ASP A 15 24.02 4.41 35.34
CA ASP A 15 24.49 5.77 35.43
C ASP A 15 25.29 6.17 34.19
N LYS A 16 25.38 7.46 33.90
CA LYS A 16 26.11 8.02 32.74
C LYS A 16 27.55 7.49 32.68
N TYR A 17 28.20 7.35 33.83
CA TYR A 17 29.61 6.95 33.95
C TYR A 17 29.84 5.44 34.10
N THR A 18 28.79 4.62 34.13
CA THR A 18 28.92 3.15 34.22
C THR A 18 29.60 2.59 32.97
N GLY A 19 30.52 1.62 33.15
CA GLY A 19 31.20 0.93 32.05
C GLY A 19 30.29 0.04 31.18
N LYS A 20 30.89 -0.74 30.27
CA LYS A 20 30.16 -1.71 29.44
C LYS A 20 29.48 -2.76 30.33
N ILE A 21 28.21 -3.06 30.03
CA ILE A 21 27.41 -4.04 30.77
C ILE A 21 27.20 -5.24 29.85
N LYS A 22 27.61 -6.43 30.30
CA LYS A 22 27.29 -7.68 29.60
C LYS A 22 25.92 -8.16 30.08
N VAL A 23 24.97 -8.15 29.17
CA VAL A 23 23.59 -8.57 29.44
C VAL A 23 23.31 -9.83 28.63
N VAL A 24 23.03 -10.94 29.32
CA VAL A 24 22.70 -12.24 28.70
C VAL A 24 21.19 -12.35 28.47
N ASP A 25 20.38 -11.94 29.45
CA ASP A 25 18.92 -12.05 29.44
C ASP A 25 18.21 -10.69 29.51
N LYS A 26 16.87 -10.69 29.52
CA LYS A 26 16.08 -9.46 29.67
C LYS A 26 16.28 -8.82 31.05
N ILE A 27 16.68 -7.55 31.07
CA ILE A 27 16.95 -6.78 32.30
C ILE A 27 15.94 -5.66 32.51
N ASN A 28 15.64 -5.38 33.77
CA ASN A 28 14.98 -4.13 34.16
C ASN A 28 16.07 -3.10 34.50
N ILE A 29 15.88 -1.88 34.04
CA ILE A 29 16.86 -0.80 34.19
C ILE A 29 16.29 0.26 35.14
N ILE A 30 17.07 0.63 36.15
CA ILE A 30 16.79 1.80 36.98
C ILE A 30 17.77 2.91 36.57
N LEU A 31 17.22 4.05 36.14
CA LEU A 31 17.97 5.23 35.78
C LEU A 31 18.35 6.02 37.03
N THR A 32 19.63 6.37 37.16
CA THR A 32 20.09 7.29 38.20
C THR A 32 19.63 8.74 37.93
N PRO A 33 19.62 9.62 38.96
CA PRO A 33 19.28 11.04 38.79
C PRO A 33 20.08 11.78 37.73
N SER A 34 21.23 11.27 37.28
CA SER A 34 22.01 11.90 36.21
C SER A 34 21.29 11.93 34.84
N TYR A 35 20.26 11.09 34.63
CA TYR A 35 19.51 11.00 33.37
C TYR A 35 18.20 11.79 33.33
N TYR A 36 17.77 12.40 34.43
CA TYR A 36 16.51 13.11 34.48
C TYR A 36 16.53 14.28 35.45
N TRP A 37 15.71 15.27 35.14
CA TRP A 37 15.37 16.38 36.02
C TRP A 37 14.07 16.08 36.73
N MET A 38 13.96 16.50 37.99
CA MET A 38 12.77 16.26 38.80
C MET A 38 12.33 17.51 39.53
N LYS A 39 11.02 17.73 39.61
CA LYS A 39 10.40 18.83 40.37
C LYS A 39 9.11 18.36 41.02
N ARG A 40 8.89 18.77 42.26
CA ARG A 40 7.63 18.54 42.97
C ARG A 40 6.76 19.79 42.85
N ALA A 41 5.49 19.61 42.56
CA ALA A 41 4.53 20.70 42.52
C ALA A 41 3.17 20.25 43.05
N PHE A 42 2.51 21.15 43.78
CA PHE A 42 1.12 20.99 44.15
C PHE A 42 0.24 21.50 43.02
N LEU A 43 -0.71 20.69 42.56
CA LEU A 43 -1.68 21.07 41.54
C LEU A 43 -3.07 20.59 41.94
N GLU A 44 -4.07 21.43 41.73
CA GLU A 44 -5.49 21.12 41.98
C GLU A 44 -6.10 20.23 40.87
N VAL A 45 -5.36 19.21 40.44
CA VAL A 45 -5.80 18.28 39.39
C VAL A 45 -5.92 16.87 39.95
N LYS A 46 -6.97 16.16 39.54
CA LYS A 46 -7.26 14.82 40.08
C LYS A 46 -6.32 13.74 39.52
N PHE A 47 -5.90 13.88 38.26
CA PHE A 47 -5.18 12.85 37.50
C PHE A 47 -3.78 13.30 37.05
N SER A 48 -2.83 12.37 37.01
CA SER A 48 -1.45 12.60 36.54
C SER A 48 -1.37 12.97 35.07
N SER A 49 -2.31 12.50 34.24
CA SER A 49 -2.41 12.87 32.82
C SER A 49 -2.76 14.35 32.62
N SER A 50 -3.59 14.92 33.49
CA SER A 50 -3.89 16.36 33.48
C SER A 50 -2.69 17.16 33.97
N ALA A 51 -2.03 16.68 35.03
CA ALA A 51 -0.81 17.29 35.55
C ALA A 51 0.31 17.34 34.48
N LEU A 52 0.47 16.27 33.69
CA LEU A 52 1.47 16.18 32.61
C LEU A 52 1.42 17.34 31.61
N LYS A 53 0.24 17.93 31.37
CA LYS A 53 0.10 19.09 30.46
C LYS A 53 0.84 20.34 30.94
N TYR A 54 1.03 20.46 32.25
CA TYR A 54 1.76 21.56 32.87
C TYR A 54 3.27 21.29 32.96
N ALA A 55 3.72 20.08 32.60
CA ALA A 55 5.14 19.72 32.71
C ALA A 55 6.07 20.67 31.92
N PRO A 56 5.77 21.04 30.66
CA PRO A 56 6.62 21.99 29.93
C PRO A 56 6.77 23.33 30.64
N SER A 57 5.67 23.90 31.14
CA SER A 57 5.67 25.17 31.88
C SER A 57 6.38 25.07 33.23
N ILE A 58 6.28 23.94 33.92
CA ILE A 58 6.96 23.72 35.22
C ILE A 58 8.48 23.72 35.08
N PHE A 59 8.97 23.30 33.91
CA PHE A 59 10.39 23.20 33.57
C PHE A 59 10.91 24.34 32.69
N GLU A 60 10.05 25.31 32.36
CA GLU A 60 10.41 26.45 31.53
C GLU A 60 11.55 27.26 32.17
N GLY A 61 12.61 27.51 31.41
CA GLY A 61 13.82 28.22 31.88
C GLY A 61 14.76 27.42 32.79
N PHE A 62 14.40 26.18 33.17
CA PHE A 62 15.24 25.32 34.02
C PHE A 62 16.03 24.27 33.22
N LEU A 63 15.49 23.80 32.11
CA LEU A 63 16.13 22.78 31.28
C LEU A 63 17.11 23.42 30.29
N PRO A 64 18.30 22.84 30.07
CA PRO A 64 19.18 23.26 28.98
C PRO A 64 18.55 22.91 27.63
N GLU A 65 19.06 23.48 26.54
CA GLU A 65 18.55 23.21 25.18
C GLU A 65 18.56 21.71 24.86
N GLY A 66 17.43 21.19 24.38
CA GLY A 66 17.29 19.79 23.98
C GLY A 66 15.84 19.31 23.90
N ASP A 67 15.68 18.09 23.36
CA ASP A 67 14.38 17.44 23.25
C ASP A 67 14.08 16.60 24.49
N TYR A 68 13.20 17.12 25.35
CA TYR A 68 12.80 16.45 26.59
C TYR A 68 11.41 15.83 26.48
N ALA A 69 11.31 14.59 26.95
CA ALA A 69 10.06 13.93 27.26
C ALA A 69 9.72 14.13 28.74
N TYR A 70 8.42 14.15 29.04
CA TYR A 70 7.92 14.38 30.40
C TYR A 70 7.19 13.15 30.94
N TYR A 71 7.34 12.91 32.24
CA TYR A 71 6.59 11.89 32.96
C TYR A 71 6.13 12.43 34.31
N VAL A 72 4.94 12.03 34.76
CA VAL A 72 4.38 12.51 36.02
C VAL A 72 3.87 11.36 36.86
N VAL A 73 4.27 11.36 38.12
CA VAL A 73 3.78 10.43 39.14
C VAL A 73 3.06 11.21 40.23
N LYS A 74 1.90 10.71 40.64
CA LYS A 74 1.14 11.28 41.76
C LYS A 74 1.65 10.65 43.06
N SER A 75 2.14 11.49 43.98
CA SER A 75 2.58 11.07 45.31
C SER A 75 1.70 11.77 46.36
N LYS A 76 0.76 11.03 46.95
CA LYS A 76 -0.21 11.54 47.94
C LYS A 76 -0.96 12.79 47.44
N LYS A 77 -0.55 13.99 47.91
CA LYS A 77 -1.15 15.29 47.58
C LYS A 77 -0.35 16.10 46.56
N GLU A 78 0.82 15.61 46.14
CA GLU A 78 1.73 16.30 45.25
C GLU A 78 1.96 15.51 43.95
N PHE A 79 2.44 16.21 42.93
CA PHE A 79 2.88 15.60 41.67
C PHE A 79 4.39 15.73 41.54
N ILE A 80 5.02 14.60 41.22
CA ILE A 80 6.44 14.53 40.89
C ILE A 80 6.56 14.54 39.37
N PHE A 81 7.13 15.62 38.86
CA PHE A 81 7.41 15.83 37.45
C PHE A 81 8.81 15.38 37.13
N PHE A 82 8.96 14.65 36.03
CA PHE A 82 10.23 14.20 35.48
C PHE A 82 10.39 14.76 34.07
N ALA A 83 11.57 15.27 33.75
CA ALA A 83 11.98 15.62 32.40
C ALA A 83 13.25 14.84 32.04
N TYR A 84 13.25 14.15 30.90
CA TYR A 84 14.36 13.30 30.49
C TYR A 84 14.52 13.34 28.97
N ASN A 85 15.75 13.13 28.48
CA ASN A 85 16.03 13.04 27.04
C ASN A 85 16.04 11.56 26.60
N PRO A 86 15.03 11.09 25.82
CA PRO A 86 14.98 9.69 25.41
C PRO A 86 16.16 9.27 24.55
N ASP A 87 16.63 10.14 23.65
CA ASP A 87 17.71 9.86 22.72
C ASP A 87 19.07 9.76 23.44
N GLU A 88 19.29 10.60 24.46
CA GLU A 88 20.46 10.49 25.34
C GLU A 88 20.49 9.14 26.06
N ILE A 89 19.35 8.71 26.61
CA ILE A 89 19.26 7.43 27.33
C ILE A 89 19.50 6.26 26.35
N ILE A 90 18.80 6.23 25.21
CA ILE A 90 18.95 5.15 24.21
C ILE A 90 20.40 5.07 23.71
N SER A 91 21.01 6.21 23.38
CA SER A 91 22.39 6.24 22.89
C SER A 91 23.39 5.78 23.96
N SER A 92 23.16 6.16 25.22
CA SER A 92 23.97 5.71 26.36
C SER A 92 23.87 4.20 26.58
N LEU A 93 22.66 3.63 26.54
CA LEU A 93 22.41 2.20 26.65
C LEU A 93 23.09 1.40 25.53
N LYS A 94 22.99 1.89 24.28
CA LYS A 94 23.64 1.28 23.13
C LYS A 94 25.17 1.29 23.27
N LYS A 95 25.76 2.41 23.71
CA LYS A 95 27.21 2.52 23.97
C LYS A 95 27.67 1.53 25.05
N LYS A 96 26.82 1.27 26.06
CA LYS A 96 27.09 0.31 27.13
C LYS A 96 26.90 -1.15 26.71
N GLY A 97 26.45 -1.42 25.49
CA GLY A 97 26.27 -2.76 24.94
C GLY A 97 24.91 -3.39 25.22
N VAL A 98 23.94 -2.61 25.69
CA VAL A 98 22.57 -3.09 25.96
C VAL A 98 21.72 -2.93 24.71
N LEU A 99 21.20 -4.04 24.18
CA LEU A 99 20.28 -4.02 23.05
C LEU A 99 18.86 -3.70 23.51
N ALA A 100 18.09 -2.97 22.69
CA ALA A 100 16.70 -2.64 23.01
C ALA A 100 15.82 -3.88 23.26
N SER A 101 16.09 -4.99 22.58
CA SER A 101 15.40 -6.28 22.78
C SER A 101 15.63 -6.91 24.15
N GLN A 102 16.72 -6.55 24.83
CA GLN A 102 17.10 -7.02 26.15
C GLN A 102 16.50 -6.16 27.28
N ILE A 103 15.82 -5.07 26.95
CA ILE A 103 15.23 -4.17 27.96
C ILE A 103 13.80 -4.61 28.26
N ALA A 104 13.56 -5.11 29.48
CA ALA A 104 12.23 -5.43 29.95
C ALA A 104 11.44 -4.19 30.43
N GLY A 105 12.12 -3.25 31.06
CA GLY A 105 11.51 -2.04 31.61
C GLY A 105 12.54 -1.03 32.05
N ILE A 106 12.15 0.24 32.05
CA ILE A 106 13.00 1.36 32.49
C ILE A 106 12.22 2.13 33.54
N TYR A 107 12.89 2.44 34.65
CA TYR A 107 12.30 3.01 35.84
C TYR A 107 13.19 4.15 36.36
N PHE A 108 12.60 5.15 37.01
CA PHE A 108 13.36 6.21 37.66
C PHE A 108 13.77 5.77 39.08
N ALA A 109 15.03 6.01 39.45
CA ALA A 109 15.49 5.75 40.81
C ALA A 109 14.57 6.41 41.85
N GLN A 110 14.14 7.66 41.66
CA GLN A 110 13.23 8.34 42.57
C GLN A 110 11.96 7.53 42.93
N ASN A 111 11.41 6.76 41.98
CA ASN A 111 10.19 5.98 42.21
C ASN A 111 10.48 4.64 42.88
N GLU A 112 11.57 3.98 42.50
CA GLU A 112 11.91 2.64 42.99
C GLU A 112 12.68 2.68 44.32
N MET A 113 13.30 3.82 44.63
CA MET A 113 14.24 4.00 45.71
C MET A 113 13.78 5.03 46.76
N GLY A 114 12.55 5.53 46.66
CA GLY A 114 12.02 6.59 47.55
C GLY A 114 12.02 6.26 49.04
N ASP A 115 12.12 4.98 49.41
CA ASP A 115 12.10 4.49 50.80
C ASP A 115 13.46 3.91 51.26
N ILE A 116 14.55 4.26 50.57
CA ILE A 116 15.88 3.81 50.93
C ILE A 116 16.33 4.47 52.24
N GLN A 117 16.70 3.62 53.22
CA GLN A 117 17.25 4.06 54.51
C GLN A 117 18.79 4.10 54.54
N ALA A 118 19.47 3.46 53.59
CA ALA A 118 20.92 3.33 53.54
C ALA A 118 21.46 3.64 52.14
N PRO A 119 22.56 4.39 52.01
CA PRO A 119 23.15 4.72 50.71
C PRO A 119 23.42 3.49 49.84
N ILE A 120 23.14 3.58 48.53
CA ILE A 120 23.37 2.50 47.56
C ILE A 120 24.50 2.88 46.60
N GLN A 121 25.48 2.00 46.47
CA GLN A 121 26.57 2.22 45.52
C GLN A 121 26.07 2.13 44.06
N CYS A 122 26.39 3.15 43.27
CA CYS A 122 26.00 3.22 41.86
C CYS A 122 27.15 2.80 40.94
N ASN A 123 28.33 3.34 41.22
CA ASN A 123 29.58 3.11 40.49
C ASN A 123 30.74 3.07 41.50
N LYS A 124 31.98 3.00 41.01
CA LYS A 124 33.17 3.04 41.88
C LYS A 124 33.21 4.29 42.76
N ASP A 125 32.80 5.44 42.21
CA ASP A 125 32.98 6.75 42.85
C ASP A 125 31.67 7.43 43.26
N ASP A 126 30.51 6.90 42.86
CA ASP A 126 29.21 7.53 43.04
C ASP A 126 28.25 6.64 43.85
N VAL A 127 27.47 7.30 44.71
CA VAL A 127 26.51 6.69 45.63
C VAL A 127 25.17 7.42 45.52
N ILE A 128 24.09 6.66 45.57
CA ILE A 128 22.72 7.19 45.69
C ILE A 128 22.39 7.31 47.17
N VAL A 129 21.94 8.50 47.57
CA VAL A 129 21.46 8.79 48.93
C VAL A 129 20.06 9.37 48.87
N LEU A 130 19.25 9.08 49.87
CA LEU A 130 17.96 9.73 50.09
C LEU A 130 18.19 10.93 51.02
N HIS A 131 17.86 12.12 50.55
CA HIS A 131 17.91 13.35 51.34
C HIS A 131 16.63 14.14 51.15
N ASN A 132 15.90 14.42 52.23
CA ASN A 132 14.61 15.13 52.20
C ASN A 132 13.65 14.56 51.14
N GLU A 133 13.45 13.24 51.21
CA GLU A 133 12.62 12.44 50.27
C GLU A 133 13.08 12.46 48.80
N THR A 134 14.21 13.08 48.49
CA THR A 134 14.75 13.20 47.12
C THR A 134 15.98 12.31 46.97
N ILE A 135 16.02 11.54 45.89
CA ILE A 135 17.16 10.71 45.55
C ILE A 135 18.23 11.56 44.88
N LEU A 136 19.38 11.64 45.52
CA LEU A 136 20.55 12.38 45.06
C LEU A 136 21.68 11.42 44.73
N GLN A 137 22.44 11.74 43.69
CA GLN A 137 23.69 11.07 43.35
C GLN A 137 24.84 11.93 43.86
N VAL A 138 25.61 11.40 44.81
CA VAL A 138 26.73 12.08 45.46
C VAL A 138 28.00 11.26 45.34
N LYS A 139 29.15 11.91 45.50
CA LYS A 139 30.45 11.21 45.48
C LYS A 139 30.62 10.39 46.75
N LYS A 140 31.25 9.21 46.62
CA LYS A 140 31.44 8.25 47.71
C LYS A 140 32.14 8.86 48.93
N TYR A 141 33.09 9.78 48.73
CA TYR A 141 33.82 10.43 49.82
C TYR A 141 32.95 11.35 50.70
N LEU A 142 31.74 11.71 50.26
CA LEU A 142 30.79 12.52 51.03
C LEU A 142 29.92 11.67 51.98
N VAL A 143 30.05 10.35 51.94
CA VAL A 143 29.21 9.40 52.66
C VAL A 143 30.09 8.47 53.48
N ASP A 144 29.71 8.26 54.75
CA ASP A 144 30.42 7.32 55.62
C ASP A 144 30.22 5.88 55.11
N GLU A 145 31.33 5.20 54.79
CA GLU A 145 31.34 3.82 54.29
C GLU A 145 30.69 2.84 55.28
N SER A 146 30.64 3.15 56.58
CA SER A 146 30.00 2.34 57.62
C SER A 146 28.48 2.19 57.44
N THR A 147 27.85 3.09 56.66
CA THR A 147 26.41 3.14 56.40
C THR A 147 25.99 2.41 55.11
N MET A 148 26.96 1.94 54.31
CA MET A 148 26.76 1.27 53.02
C MET A 148 26.34 -0.20 53.22
N LYS A 149 25.10 -0.43 53.68
CA LYS A 149 24.63 -1.78 54.08
C LYS A 149 23.73 -2.49 53.06
N ARG A 150 23.32 -1.84 51.96
CA ARG A 150 22.25 -2.35 51.10
C ARG A 150 22.72 -2.69 49.68
N SER A 151 22.38 -3.90 49.22
CA SER A 151 22.60 -4.36 47.84
C SER A 151 21.36 -4.07 46.98
N LEU A 152 21.52 -3.91 45.67
CA LEU A 152 20.42 -3.76 44.70
C LEU A 152 19.41 -4.93 44.76
N GLU A 153 19.84 -6.07 45.29
CA GLU A 153 19.06 -7.30 45.46
C GLU A 153 17.88 -7.14 46.44
N ASP A 154 17.90 -6.12 47.30
CA ASP A 154 16.82 -5.84 48.24
C ASP A 154 15.60 -5.15 47.60
N ILE A 155 15.69 -4.76 46.33
CA ILE A 155 14.58 -4.18 45.56
C ILE A 155 13.71 -5.33 45.05
N LYS A 156 12.88 -5.89 45.93
CA LYS A 156 12.07 -7.08 45.65
C LYS A 156 10.92 -6.83 44.68
N GLN A 157 10.47 -5.58 44.51
CA GLN A 157 9.33 -5.27 43.66
C GLN A 157 9.46 -3.90 43.01
N LEU A 158 9.54 -3.89 41.68
CA LEU A 158 9.54 -2.66 40.90
C LEU A 158 8.10 -2.11 40.78
N SER A 159 7.98 -0.79 40.78
CA SER A 159 6.71 -0.09 40.66
C SER A 159 6.08 -0.30 39.27
N LYS A 160 4.81 0.08 39.14
CA LYS A 160 4.13 0.09 37.83
C LYS A 160 4.56 1.29 36.96
N HIS A 161 5.37 2.21 37.49
CA HIS A 161 5.78 3.45 36.82
C HIS A 161 6.95 3.23 35.87
N LYS A 162 6.71 2.44 34.83
CA LYS A 162 7.66 2.22 33.74
C LYS A 162 7.59 3.39 32.75
N ILE A 163 8.76 3.87 32.32
CA ILE A 163 8.87 4.76 31.17
C ILE A 163 9.07 3.96 29.89
N THR A 164 8.47 4.46 28.80
CA THR A 164 8.73 3.94 27.46
C THR A 164 9.60 4.95 26.74
N LEU A 165 10.77 4.52 26.31
CA LEU A 165 11.65 5.34 25.49
C LEU A 165 11.16 5.26 24.04
N HIS A 166 10.33 6.22 23.65
CA HIS A 166 10.08 6.50 22.26
C HIS A 166 11.20 7.42 21.76
N LYS A 167 11.83 7.07 20.65
CA LYS A 167 12.73 7.99 19.95
C LYS A 167 11.93 9.25 19.61
N SER A 168 12.40 10.42 20.03
CA SER A 168 11.73 11.69 19.71
C SER A 168 11.63 11.81 18.19
N SER A 169 10.41 11.78 17.67
CA SER A 169 10.12 11.67 16.23
C SER A 169 10.33 12.96 15.44
N ILE A 170 11.05 13.95 15.99
CA ILE A 170 11.23 15.26 15.33
C ILE A 170 12.35 15.21 14.27
N THR A 171 13.13 14.14 14.21
CA THR A 171 14.03 13.88 13.08
C THR A 171 13.80 12.49 12.51
N HIS A 172 12.65 12.29 11.87
CA HIS A 172 12.53 11.21 10.89
C HIS A 172 13.60 11.44 9.82
N SER A 173 14.62 10.58 9.79
CA SER A 173 15.65 10.63 8.77
C SER A 173 14.96 10.54 7.41
N VAL A 174 15.25 11.45 6.48
CA VAL A 174 14.65 11.52 5.12
C VAL A 174 14.67 10.15 4.41
N LYS A 175 15.63 9.28 4.78
CA LYS A 175 15.78 7.90 4.30
C LYS A 175 14.63 6.96 4.68
N GLU A 176 13.97 7.17 5.82
CA GLU A 176 12.84 6.34 6.27
C GLU A 176 11.52 6.76 5.60
N LEU A 177 11.44 8.00 5.11
CA LEU A 177 10.27 8.56 4.43
C LEU A 177 10.28 8.32 2.91
N THR A 178 11.45 8.02 2.33
CA THR A 178 11.61 7.77 0.89
C THR A 178 10.68 6.69 0.34
N PRO A 179 10.50 5.50 0.98
CA PRO A 179 9.58 4.49 0.44
C PRO A 179 8.11 4.93 0.51
N ILE A 180 7.73 5.71 1.52
CA ILE A 180 6.37 6.23 1.67
C ILE A 180 6.08 7.25 0.56
N ILE A 181 7.00 8.20 0.35
CA ILE A 181 6.89 9.20 -0.72
C ILE A 181 6.84 8.53 -2.10
N ALA A 182 7.69 7.52 -2.35
CA ALA A 182 7.68 6.76 -3.60
C ALA A 182 6.34 6.05 -3.83
N SER A 183 5.74 5.46 -2.79
CA SER A 183 4.44 4.79 -2.90
C SER A 183 3.30 5.76 -3.22
N LEU A 184 3.31 6.95 -2.59
CA LEU A 184 2.35 8.03 -2.86
C LEU A 184 2.50 8.57 -4.28
N ALA A 185 3.74 8.78 -4.74
CA ALA A 185 4.01 9.21 -6.11
C ALA A 185 3.50 8.19 -7.14
N ALA A 186 3.70 6.89 -6.89
CA ALA A 186 3.20 5.82 -7.75
C ALA A 186 1.65 5.81 -7.82
N LEU A 187 0.97 6.02 -6.70
CA LEU A 187 -0.50 6.14 -6.66
C LEU A 187 -1.02 7.33 -7.46
N ILE A 188 -0.35 8.49 -7.34
CA ILE A 188 -0.71 9.69 -8.10
C ILE A 188 -0.58 9.43 -9.61
N ILE A 189 0.49 8.76 -10.05
CA ILE A 189 0.69 8.41 -11.47
C ILE A 189 -0.39 7.43 -11.96
N LEU A 190 -0.73 6.41 -11.17
CA LEU A 190 -1.81 5.48 -11.50
C LEU A 190 -3.15 6.22 -11.67
N TYR A 191 -3.45 7.15 -10.77
CA TYR A 191 -4.69 7.92 -10.81
C TYR A 191 -4.75 8.87 -12.01
N THR A 192 -3.65 9.54 -12.35
CA THR A 192 -3.60 10.43 -13.53
C THR A 192 -3.77 9.66 -14.83
N VAL A 193 -3.16 8.47 -14.94
CA VAL A 193 -3.37 7.58 -16.10
C VAL A 193 -4.84 7.18 -16.21
N GLN A 194 -5.47 6.78 -15.10
CA GLN A 194 -6.89 6.43 -15.08
C GLN A 194 -7.80 7.60 -15.49
N LEU A 195 -7.50 8.81 -15.01
CA LEU A 195 -8.22 10.01 -15.41
C LEU A 195 -8.10 10.27 -16.92
N PHE A 196 -6.89 10.16 -17.47
CA PHE A 196 -6.67 10.36 -18.90
C PHE A 196 -7.49 9.39 -19.76
N PHE A 197 -7.50 8.10 -19.40
CA PHE A 197 -8.35 7.11 -20.08
C PHE A 197 -9.84 7.42 -19.96
N THR A 198 -10.28 7.89 -18.79
CA THR A 198 -11.68 8.22 -18.54
C THR A 198 -12.13 9.42 -19.38
N TYR A 199 -11.33 10.48 -19.45
CA TYR A 199 -11.63 11.64 -20.30
C TYR A 199 -11.67 11.29 -21.80
N GLY A 200 -10.78 10.42 -22.27
CA GLY A 200 -10.81 9.94 -23.65
C GLY A 200 -12.13 9.22 -24.01
N GLN A 201 -12.75 8.53 -23.04
CA GLN A 201 -14.04 7.87 -23.26
C GLN A 201 -15.25 8.81 -23.19
N LEU A 202 -15.17 9.91 -22.44
CA LEU A 202 -16.27 10.88 -22.34
C LEU A 202 -16.65 11.47 -23.70
N ASN A 203 -15.66 11.85 -24.51
CA ASN A 203 -15.90 12.36 -25.87
C ASN A 203 -16.64 11.35 -26.77
N ILE A 204 -16.40 10.05 -26.59
CA ILE A 204 -17.07 8.98 -27.34
C ILE A 204 -18.50 8.76 -26.81
N ILE A 205 -18.71 8.92 -25.51
CA ILE A 205 -20.03 8.79 -24.89
C ILE A 205 -20.94 9.98 -25.26
N GLU A 206 -20.40 11.20 -25.29
CA GLU A 206 -21.13 12.40 -25.69
C GLU A 206 -21.45 12.45 -27.19
N ALA A 207 -20.64 11.82 -28.04
CA ALA A 207 -20.91 11.70 -29.47
C ALA A 207 -21.95 10.62 -29.83
N LYS A 208 -22.24 9.66 -28.95
CA LYS A 208 -23.26 8.61 -29.21
C LYS A 208 -24.68 9.18 -29.40
N PRO A 209 -25.19 10.09 -28.54
CA PRO A 209 -26.54 10.62 -28.69
C PRO A 209 -26.82 11.34 -30.02
N SER A 210 -25.82 12.04 -30.59
CA SER A 210 -25.99 12.80 -31.83
C SER A 210 -26.12 11.87 -33.05
N VAL A 211 -25.26 10.86 -33.15
CA VAL A 211 -25.29 9.84 -34.22
C VAL A 211 -26.62 9.07 -34.20
N PHE A 212 -27.13 8.74 -33.02
CA PHE A 212 -28.41 8.02 -32.90
C PHE A 212 -29.60 8.87 -33.34
N LYS A 213 -29.56 10.18 -33.08
CA LYS A 213 -30.59 11.14 -33.54
C LYS A 213 -30.51 11.39 -35.05
N GLU A 214 -29.31 11.56 -35.59
CA GLU A 214 -29.08 11.82 -37.02
C GLU A 214 -29.58 10.68 -37.90
N TYR A 215 -29.26 9.43 -37.53
CA TYR A 215 -29.63 8.25 -38.31
C TYR A 215 -30.94 7.59 -37.87
N LYS A 216 -31.72 8.24 -36.99
CA LYS A 216 -33.00 7.71 -36.43
C LYS A 216 -32.87 6.27 -35.92
N LEU A 217 -31.75 5.96 -35.29
CA LEU A 217 -31.49 4.62 -34.77
C LEU A 217 -32.33 4.40 -33.51
N PRO A 218 -32.88 3.19 -33.29
CA PRO A 218 -33.54 2.88 -32.03
C PRO A 218 -32.61 3.11 -30.83
N SER A 219 -33.18 3.61 -29.75
CA SER A 219 -32.43 4.00 -28.54
C SER A 219 -31.82 2.82 -27.79
N THR A 220 -32.31 1.60 -28.01
CA THR A 220 -31.86 0.42 -27.29
C THR A 220 -30.73 -0.32 -28.03
N PHE A 221 -29.65 -0.61 -27.30
CA PHE A 221 -28.49 -1.33 -27.82
C PHE A 221 -28.85 -2.71 -28.40
N ILE A 222 -29.85 -3.39 -27.83
CA ILE A 222 -30.32 -4.71 -28.27
C ILE A 222 -30.98 -4.65 -29.65
N GLN A 223 -31.74 -3.58 -29.94
CA GLN A 223 -32.36 -3.41 -31.25
C GLN A 223 -31.31 -3.07 -32.31
N ASN A 224 -30.37 -2.17 -32.00
CA ASN A 224 -29.29 -1.81 -32.93
C ASN A 224 -28.37 -2.98 -33.27
N THR A 225 -27.98 -3.79 -32.29
CA THR A 225 -27.16 -5.00 -32.53
C THR A 225 -27.90 -6.02 -33.39
N SER A 226 -29.22 -6.15 -33.22
CA SER A 226 -30.05 -7.02 -34.05
C SER A 226 -30.17 -6.51 -35.49
N ILE A 227 -30.37 -5.20 -35.67
CA ILE A 227 -30.39 -4.53 -36.98
C ILE A 227 -29.03 -4.68 -37.67
N GLU A 228 -27.93 -4.39 -36.97
CA GLU A 228 -26.57 -4.54 -37.50
C GLU A 228 -26.32 -5.98 -37.96
N LYS A 229 -26.68 -6.97 -37.13
CA LYS A 229 -26.51 -8.39 -37.47
C LYS A 229 -27.32 -8.76 -38.71
N LYS A 230 -28.56 -8.27 -38.84
CA LYS A 230 -29.41 -8.47 -40.03
C LYS A 230 -28.80 -7.83 -41.26
N LEU A 231 -28.39 -6.56 -41.18
CA LEU A 231 -27.75 -5.83 -42.28
C LEU A 231 -26.43 -6.45 -42.70
N ARG A 232 -25.58 -6.89 -41.77
CA ARG A 232 -24.33 -7.60 -42.06
C ARG A 232 -24.59 -8.92 -42.77
N LYS A 233 -25.64 -9.66 -42.38
CA LYS A 233 -26.03 -10.91 -43.05
C LYS A 233 -26.46 -10.63 -44.49
N SER A 234 -27.33 -9.65 -44.71
CA SER A 234 -27.76 -9.23 -46.05
C SER A 234 -26.59 -8.74 -46.90
N PHE A 235 -25.69 -7.94 -46.32
CA PHE A 235 -24.50 -7.43 -47.02
C PHE A 235 -23.54 -8.55 -47.42
N LYS A 236 -23.29 -9.53 -46.53
CA LYS A 236 -22.45 -10.70 -46.85
C LYS A 236 -23.04 -11.48 -48.02
N ALA A 237 -24.35 -11.73 -48.03
CA ALA A 237 -25.04 -12.42 -49.11
C ALA A 237 -24.95 -11.65 -50.44
N GLN A 238 -25.21 -10.34 -50.42
CA GLN A 238 -25.07 -9.49 -51.62
C GLN A 238 -23.62 -9.44 -52.12
N LYS A 239 -22.64 -9.38 -51.22
CA LYS A 239 -21.22 -9.36 -51.58
C LYS A 239 -20.78 -10.68 -52.21
N SER A 240 -21.21 -11.83 -51.68
CA SER A 240 -20.93 -13.12 -52.32
C SER A 240 -21.59 -13.20 -53.69
N PHE A 241 -22.86 -12.81 -53.81
CA PHE A 241 -23.58 -12.80 -55.08
C PHE A 241 -22.89 -11.92 -56.14
N ARG A 242 -22.50 -10.68 -55.79
CA ARG A 242 -21.74 -9.78 -56.69
C ARG A 242 -20.40 -10.39 -57.11
N LYS A 243 -19.70 -11.08 -56.21
CA LYS A 243 -18.46 -11.79 -56.55
C LYS A 243 -18.70 -12.92 -57.55
N LEU A 244 -19.77 -13.70 -57.38
CA LEU A 244 -20.12 -14.78 -58.31
C LEU A 244 -20.42 -14.21 -59.71
N ILE A 245 -21.24 -13.16 -59.79
CA ILE A 245 -21.53 -12.47 -61.06
C ILE A 245 -20.23 -11.96 -61.68
N PHE A 246 -19.38 -11.28 -60.91
CA PHE A 246 -18.12 -10.76 -61.41
C PHE A 246 -17.18 -11.86 -61.91
N SER A 247 -17.09 -12.99 -61.20
CA SER A 247 -16.28 -14.14 -61.63
C SER A 247 -16.78 -14.69 -62.97
N ILE A 248 -18.10 -14.78 -63.18
CA ILE A 248 -18.67 -15.29 -64.43
C ILE A 248 -18.44 -14.30 -65.58
N LEU A 249 -18.61 -13.01 -65.33
CA LEU A 249 -18.38 -11.97 -66.33
C LEU A 249 -16.90 -11.82 -66.70
N LYS A 250 -15.98 -12.21 -65.81
CA LYS A 250 -14.52 -12.17 -66.05
C LYS A 250 -13.99 -13.41 -66.78
N LEU A 251 -14.81 -14.41 -67.06
CA LEU A 251 -14.36 -15.60 -67.78
C LEU A 251 -13.84 -15.22 -69.18
N PRO A 252 -12.63 -15.65 -69.56
CA PRO A 252 -12.09 -15.38 -70.89
C PRO A 252 -12.90 -16.16 -71.92
N LEU A 253 -13.70 -15.45 -72.72
CA LEU A 253 -14.46 -16.03 -73.82
C LEU A 253 -13.54 -16.17 -75.04
N SER A 254 -13.58 -17.33 -75.71
CA SER A 254 -12.84 -17.57 -76.96
C SER A 254 -13.44 -16.78 -78.12
N GLN A 255 -12.70 -16.59 -79.23
CA GLN A 255 -13.03 -15.71 -80.39
C GLN A 255 -14.40 -15.94 -81.09
N ARG A 256 -15.25 -16.88 -80.61
CA ARG A 256 -16.61 -17.14 -81.12
C ARG A 256 -17.59 -17.57 -80.01
N GLN A 257 -17.37 -17.07 -78.80
CA GLN A 257 -18.27 -17.24 -77.65
C GLN A 257 -18.78 -15.85 -77.26
N ARG A 258 -20.09 -15.72 -77.03
CA ARG A 258 -20.69 -14.46 -76.58
C ARG A 258 -21.71 -14.67 -75.48
N ILE A 259 -21.85 -13.67 -74.62
CA ILE A 259 -22.98 -13.59 -73.69
C ILE A 259 -24.16 -13.05 -74.51
N SER A 260 -25.16 -13.90 -74.71
CA SER A 260 -26.36 -13.59 -75.52
C SER A 260 -27.43 -12.85 -74.72
N SER A 261 -27.55 -13.11 -73.42
CA SER A 261 -28.48 -12.40 -72.54
C SER A 261 -28.06 -12.45 -71.07
N LEU A 262 -28.44 -11.39 -70.35
CA LEU A 262 -28.24 -11.23 -68.92
C LEU A 262 -29.56 -10.71 -68.33
N SER A 263 -30.17 -11.49 -67.44
CA SER A 263 -31.45 -11.15 -66.83
C SER A 263 -31.45 -11.45 -65.33
N TYR A 264 -32.15 -10.60 -64.58
CA TYR A 264 -32.37 -10.78 -63.15
C TYR A 264 -33.87 -10.71 -62.89
N GLU A 265 -34.46 -11.85 -62.54
CA GLU A 265 -35.89 -11.96 -62.32
C GLU A 265 -36.15 -12.89 -61.14
N LYS A 266 -37.04 -12.50 -60.22
CA LYS A 266 -37.46 -13.31 -59.05
C LYS A 266 -36.30 -13.88 -58.23
N GLU A 267 -35.29 -13.04 -57.94
CA GLU A 267 -34.09 -13.42 -57.17
C GLU A 267 -33.17 -14.45 -57.86
N GLU A 268 -33.38 -14.73 -59.15
CA GLU A 268 -32.50 -15.59 -59.94
C GLU A 268 -31.76 -14.77 -61.00
N PHE A 269 -30.44 -14.94 -61.05
CA PHE A 269 -29.60 -14.35 -62.12
C PHE A 269 -29.39 -15.38 -63.21
N THR A 270 -29.84 -15.08 -64.43
CA THR A 270 -29.70 -15.96 -65.58
C THR A 270 -28.76 -15.34 -66.61
N ILE A 271 -27.70 -16.06 -66.95
CA ILE A 271 -26.72 -15.69 -67.98
C ILE A 271 -26.80 -16.75 -69.08
N ALA A 272 -27.00 -16.34 -70.33
CA ALA A 272 -26.98 -17.25 -71.47
C ALA A 272 -25.72 -17.05 -72.31
N PHE A 273 -24.92 -18.11 -72.46
CA PHE A 273 -23.75 -18.17 -73.33
C PHE A 273 -24.12 -18.84 -74.65
N GLU A 274 -23.65 -18.29 -75.76
CA GLU A 274 -23.85 -18.84 -77.11
C GLU A 274 -22.49 -19.15 -77.74
N ALA A 275 -22.36 -20.31 -78.40
CA ALA A 275 -21.15 -20.72 -79.10
C ALA A 275 -21.47 -21.57 -80.35
N ASP A 276 -20.60 -21.52 -81.35
CA ASP A 276 -20.77 -22.27 -82.62
C ASP A 276 -20.80 -23.80 -82.45
N ASN A 277 -20.22 -24.33 -81.37
CA ASN A 277 -20.07 -25.77 -81.14
C ASN A 277 -20.25 -26.12 -79.66
N TYR A 278 -21.09 -27.14 -79.39
CA TYR A 278 -21.36 -27.71 -78.06
C TYR A 278 -20.08 -28.09 -77.28
N ALA A 279 -19.05 -28.61 -77.97
CA ALA A 279 -17.79 -29.01 -77.32
C ALA A 279 -17.11 -27.84 -76.59
N ARG A 280 -17.25 -26.61 -77.11
CA ARG A 280 -16.66 -25.40 -76.52
C ARG A 280 -17.47 -24.83 -75.35
N LEU A 281 -18.76 -25.19 -75.24
CA LEU A 281 -19.59 -24.86 -74.07
C LEU A 281 -19.24 -25.75 -72.88
N ARG A 282 -18.71 -26.96 -73.14
CA ARG A 282 -18.28 -27.89 -72.09
C ARG A 282 -17.06 -27.40 -71.32
N ASP A 283 -16.14 -26.69 -71.96
CA ASP A 283 -14.98 -26.08 -71.30
C ASP A 283 -15.42 -24.97 -70.32
N VAL A 284 -16.40 -24.15 -70.73
CA VAL A 284 -17.01 -23.12 -69.91
C VAL A 284 -17.79 -23.74 -68.75
N GLU A 285 -18.51 -24.84 -68.98
CA GLU A 285 -19.20 -25.61 -67.92
C GLU A 285 -18.21 -26.17 -66.88
N LEU A 286 -17.12 -26.79 -67.32
CA LEU A 286 -16.11 -27.35 -66.42
C LEU A 286 -15.44 -26.28 -65.56
N GLN A 287 -15.14 -25.13 -66.15
CA GLN A 287 -14.56 -23.99 -65.42
C GLN A 287 -15.55 -23.39 -64.42
N LEU A 288 -16.83 -23.23 -64.80
CA LEU A 288 -17.89 -22.76 -63.90
C LEU A 288 -18.15 -23.73 -62.74
N ARG A 289 -18.16 -25.05 -63.01
CA ARG A 289 -18.32 -26.07 -61.95
C ARG A 289 -17.12 -26.10 -61.00
N LYS A 290 -15.91 -25.85 -61.50
CA LYS A 290 -14.68 -25.79 -60.70
C LYS A 290 -14.66 -24.55 -59.79
N ASP A 291 -15.05 -23.39 -60.31
CA ASP A 291 -14.95 -22.12 -59.58
C ASP A 291 -16.17 -21.80 -58.71
N LEU A 292 -17.36 -22.34 -59.04
CA LEU A 292 -18.63 -21.96 -58.40
C LEU A 292 -19.40 -23.14 -57.76
N GLY A 293 -18.97 -24.38 -58.00
CA GLY A 293 -19.48 -25.58 -57.32
C GLY A 293 -21.00 -25.81 -57.50
N LYS A 294 -21.70 -26.18 -56.42
CA LYS A 294 -23.14 -26.52 -56.41
C LYS A 294 -24.09 -25.30 -56.45
N LEU A 295 -23.55 -24.08 -56.49
CA LEU A 295 -24.33 -22.83 -56.39
C LEU A 295 -24.94 -22.39 -57.73
N VAL A 296 -24.71 -23.17 -58.79
CA VAL A 296 -25.05 -22.79 -60.16
C VAL A 296 -25.79 -23.95 -60.82
N LYS A 297 -26.99 -23.68 -61.34
CA LYS A 297 -27.72 -24.62 -62.19
C LYS A 297 -27.40 -24.31 -63.64
N ILE A 298 -26.87 -25.28 -64.36
CA ILE A 298 -26.47 -25.15 -65.75
C ILE A 298 -27.43 -25.99 -66.60
N ASP A 299 -28.01 -25.38 -67.61
CA ASP A 299 -28.87 -26.03 -68.60
C ASP A 299 -28.31 -25.75 -70.00
N ILE A 300 -27.95 -26.80 -70.73
CA ILE A 300 -27.35 -26.68 -72.07
C ILE A 300 -28.33 -27.24 -73.10
N ASN A 301 -28.77 -26.38 -74.00
CA ASN A 301 -29.62 -26.78 -75.12
C ASN A 301 -28.96 -26.37 -76.44
N LYS A 302 -28.45 -27.37 -77.18
CA LYS A 302 -27.70 -27.19 -78.44
C LYS A 302 -26.51 -26.25 -78.27
N ASN A 303 -26.54 -25.09 -78.91
CA ASN A 303 -25.47 -24.10 -78.95
C ASN A 303 -25.62 -22.99 -77.89
N ILE A 304 -26.56 -23.15 -76.95
CA ILE A 304 -26.86 -22.18 -75.89
C ILE A 304 -26.75 -22.85 -74.52
N MET A 305 -25.98 -22.23 -73.63
CA MET A 305 -25.83 -22.63 -72.24
C MET A 305 -26.43 -21.56 -71.32
N LYS A 306 -27.43 -21.92 -70.52
CA LYS A 306 -28.04 -21.06 -69.51
C LYS A 306 -27.50 -21.39 -68.14
N VAL A 307 -27.03 -20.36 -67.44
CA VAL A 307 -26.44 -20.44 -66.11
C VAL A 307 -27.34 -19.68 -65.15
N LYS A 308 -27.96 -20.40 -64.20
CA LYS A 308 -28.83 -19.82 -63.17
C LYS A 308 -28.14 -19.82 -61.81
N ILE A 309 -28.12 -18.66 -61.18
CA ILE A 309 -27.53 -18.43 -59.84
C ILE A 309 -28.66 -18.02 -58.90
N ARG A 310 -28.71 -18.64 -57.72
CA ARG A 310 -29.70 -18.38 -56.66
C ARG A 310 -28.99 -18.05 -55.34
#